data_AF-A0A2I7SK73-F1
#
_entry.id   AF-A0A2I7SK73-F1
#
_cell.length_a   1.000
_cell.length_b   1.000
_cell.length_c   1.000
_cell.angle_alpha   90.00
_cell.angle_beta   90.00
_cell.angle_gamma   90.00
#
_symmetry.space_group_name_H-M   'P 1'
#
loop_
_entity.id
_entity.type
_entity.pdbx_description
1 polymer ?
#
loop_
_entity_poly.entity_id
_entity_poly.type
_entity_poly.pdbx_seq_one_letter_code
_entity_poly.pdbx_strand_id
1 'polypeptide(L)'
;MKSAFINQNKLRLLLVITFVLISTLGHANRSTNWADAQWIWQEQDGPANTWVAFRKTIDLTNIPKNALAKIAVDTKYWLWVNGKMVLFEGGLARGAAPSTNYYDEVDVTPFLKKGKNTIAILVWYWGRTRKVHDDSSKGGLLFHANLGNQLLVSNASWKMKQHPAYDSKSGGGGKNPNRVNAYNVKFDARKAMGDWSEGAWYSNSFDDAEWDKAIEKGMANSNPWGALVKRAIPQWNDRGLADYTSLSLASNKKINLPFKNSSDSLIVISAKLPFNQQITPYIKLKSDAGKTVVADMDNPFNMLTGTYITKGGIQSFERLHSRF
;
A
#
# COMPACT_ATOMS: atom_id res chain seq x y z
N MET A 1 40.35 -40.21 41.95
CA MET A 1 39.70 -38.89 41.86
C MET A 1 39.64 -38.26 40.45
N LYS A 2 40.54 -38.57 39.50
CA LYS A 2 40.51 -37.98 38.14
C LYS A 2 39.47 -38.57 37.15
N SER A 3 38.97 -39.79 37.39
CA SER A 3 38.05 -40.49 36.46
C SER A 3 36.60 -39.94 36.49
N ALA A 4 36.09 -39.58 37.67
CA ALA A 4 34.70 -39.10 37.81
C ALA A 4 34.47 -37.69 37.22
N PHE A 5 35.51 -36.86 37.19
CA PHE A 5 35.43 -35.47 36.68
C PHE A 5 35.36 -35.40 35.15
N ILE A 6 36.02 -36.33 34.45
CA ILE A 6 36.00 -36.40 32.98
C ILE A 6 34.61 -36.82 32.48
N ASN A 7 33.90 -37.66 33.24
CA ASN A 7 32.57 -38.15 32.86
C ASN A 7 31.48 -37.08 32.98
N GLN A 8 31.57 -36.22 33.99
CA GLN A 8 30.67 -35.07 34.18
C GLN A 8 30.83 -34.01 33.07
N ASN A 9 32.06 -33.76 32.61
CA ASN A 9 32.32 -32.79 31.53
C ASN A 9 31.88 -33.32 30.16
N LYS A 10 32.02 -34.63 29.88
CA LYS A 10 31.48 -35.24 28.66
C LYS A 10 29.94 -35.22 28.63
N LEU A 11 29.28 -35.45 29.77
CA LEU A 11 27.82 -35.40 29.88
C LEU A 11 27.27 -33.97 29.73
N ARG A 12 27.96 -32.97 30.30
CA ARG A 12 27.61 -31.54 30.11
C ARG A 12 27.82 -31.07 28.66
N LEU A 13 28.89 -31.51 28.00
CA LEU A 13 29.14 -31.19 26.59
C LEU A 13 28.09 -31.83 25.67
N LEU A 14 27.68 -33.08 25.94
CA LEU A 14 26.62 -33.76 25.19
C LEU A 14 25.25 -33.08 25.37
N LEU A 15 24.92 -32.64 26.59
CA LEU A 15 23.69 -31.89 26.88
C LEU A 15 23.66 -30.51 26.21
N VAL A 16 24.77 -29.78 26.17
CA VAL A 16 24.87 -28.49 25.46
C VAL A 16 24.74 -28.67 23.95
N ILE A 17 25.37 -29.70 23.37
CA ILE A 17 25.23 -30.01 21.93
C ILE A 17 23.78 -30.40 21.59
N THR A 18 23.11 -31.16 22.46
CA THR A 18 21.70 -31.54 22.26
C THR A 18 20.75 -30.34 22.41
N PHE A 19 21.03 -29.41 23.32
CA PHE A 19 20.25 -28.17 23.47
C PHE A 19 20.42 -27.21 22.28
N VAL A 20 21.63 -27.12 21.71
CA VAL A 20 21.92 -26.30 20.52
C VAL A 20 21.30 -26.92 19.26
N LEU A 21 21.25 -28.25 19.15
CA LEU A 21 20.57 -28.96 18.06
C LEU A 21 19.04 -28.84 18.15
N ILE A 22 18.44 -28.82 19.34
CA ILE A 22 16.99 -28.64 19.49
C ILE A 22 16.56 -27.18 19.24
N SER A 23 17.41 -26.19 19.51
CA SER A 23 17.11 -24.79 19.17
C SER A 23 17.18 -24.46 17.67
N THR A 24 17.79 -25.34 16.85
CA THR A 24 17.86 -25.16 15.39
C THR A 24 16.77 -25.93 14.63
N LEU A 25 16.06 -26.83 15.29
CA LEU A 25 14.92 -27.59 14.76
C LEU A 25 13.60 -26.90 15.14
N GLY A 26 13.37 -25.68 14.64
CA GLY A 26 12.16 -24.94 15.02
C GLY A 26 11.81 -23.69 14.23
N HIS A 27 12.47 -23.39 13.12
CA HIS A 27 11.97 -22.42 12.13
C HIS A 27 11.72 -23.13 10.80
N ALA A 28 10.96 -24.23 10.84
CA ALA A 28 10.25 -24.62 9.64
C ALA A 28 9.34 -23.44 9.28
N ASN A 29 9.66 -22.72 8.20
CA ASN A 29 8.73 -21.83 7.53
C ASN A 29 7.47 -22.66 7.28
N ARG A 30 6.46 -22.58 8.16
CA ARG A 30 5.15 -23.10 7.84
C ARG A 30 4.71 -22.33 6.61
N SER A 31 4.75 -22.99 5.46
CA SER A 31 4.17 -22.44 4.24
C SER A 31 2.75 -22.01 4.60
N THR A 32 2.46 -20.72 4.40
CA THR A 32 1.09 -20.25 4.62
C THR A 32 0.20 -21.06 3.69
N ASN A 33 -0.83 -21.70 4.24
CA ASN A 33 -1.90 -22.25 3.44
C ASN A 33 -2.71 -21.07 2.87
N TRP A 34 -2.70 -20.92 1.56
CA TRP A 34 -3.44 -19.90 0.83
C TRP A 34 -4.81 -20.38 0.35
N ALA A 35 -5.17 -21.65 0.64
CA ALA A 35 -6.33 -22.32 0.08
C ALA A 35 -6.42 -22.08 -1.44
N ASP A 36 -7.60 -21.73 -1.94
CA ASP A 36 -7.84 -21.50 -3.36
C ASP A 36 -7.63 -20.03 -3.78
N ALA A 37 -6.91 -19.23 -2.98
CA ALA A 37 -6.65 -17.83 -3.31
C ALA A 37 -5.88 -17.70 -4.64
N GLN A 38 -6.46 -16.90 -5.54
CA GLN A 38 -5.89 -16.57 -6.83
C GLN A 38 -5.30 -15.17 -6.80
N TRP A 39 -4.15 -14.99 -7.44
CA TRP A 39 -3.72 -13.68 -7.90
C TRP A 39 -4.78 -13.15 -8.84
N ILE A 40 -5.30 -11.97 -8.55
CA ILE A 40 -6.32 -11.30 -9.35
C ILE A 40 -5.79 -9.97 -9.89
N TRP A 41 -6.17 -9.65 -11.12
CA TRP A 41 -5.82 -8.39 -11.77
C TRP A 41 -6.87 -7.99 -12.81
N GLN A 42 -6.52 -7.01 -13.64
CA GLN A 42 -7.24 -6.73 -14.89
C GLN A 42 -6.84 -7.73 -15.98
N GLU A 43 -7.58 -7.72 -17.09
CA GLU A 43 -7.31 -8.61 -18.23
C GLU A 43 -5.85 -8.48 -18.69
N GLN A 44 -5.41 -7.24 -18.95
CA GLN A 44 -4.04 -6.93 -19.33
C GLN A 44 -3.09 -6.94 -18.14
N ASP A 45 -1.91 -7.55 -18.30
CA ASP A 45 -0.91 -7.64 -17.21
C ASP A 45 -0.33 -6.27 -16.80
N GLY A 46 -0.32 -5.32 -17.73
CA GLY A 46 0.09 -3.93 -17.54
C GLY A 46 -1.01 -2.95 -17.95
N PRO A 47 -0.68 -1.67 -18.26
CA PRO A 47 0.68 -1.13 -18.39
C PRO A 47 1.34 -0.88 -17.02
N ALA A 48 2.62 -0.51 -17.07
CA ALA A 48 3.34 0.03 -15.93
C ALA A 48 2.66 1.29 -15.36
N ASN A 49 2.94 1.61 -14.10
CA ASN A 49 2.36 2.74 -13.37
C ASN A 49 0.81 2.74 -13.36
N THR A 50 0.22 1.58 -13.11
CA THR A 50 -1.23 1.43 -13.10
C THR A 50 -1.75 1.32 -11.68
N TRP A 51 -2.85 2.03 -11.42
CA TRP A 51 -3.57 2.00 -10.17
C TRP A 51 -4.87 1.25 -10.37
N VAL A 52 -5.11 0.18 -9.62
CA VAL A 52 -6.33 -0.63 -9.72
C VAL A 52 -6.98 -0.73 -8.36
N ALA A 53 -8.24 -0.33 -8.29
CA ALA A 53 -9.07 -0.46 -7.12
C ALA A 53 -9.78 -1.82 -7.15
N PHE A 54 -9.73 -2.55 -6.04
CA PHE A 54 -10.42 -3.81 -5.80
C PHE A 54 -11.42 -3.63 -4.67
N ARG A 55 -12.60 -4.22 -4.83
CA ARG A 55 -13.66 -4.20 -3.82
C ARG A 55 -14.25 -5.58 -3.62
N LYS A 56 -14.51 -5.90 -2.36
CA LYS A 56 -15.27 -7.07 -1.96
C LYS A 56 -16.22 -6.72 -0.84
N THR A 57 -17.50 -7.01 -1.04
CA THR A 57 -18.50 -7.02 0.02
C THR A 57 -18.68 -8.44 0.55
N ILE A 58 -18.77 -8.55 1.87
CA ILE A 58 -19.10 -9.77 2.60
C ILE A 58 -20.17 -9.48 3.65
N ASP A 59 -20.88 -10.49 4.11
CA ASP A 59 -21.79 -10.38 5.26
C ASP A 59 -21.27 -11.27 6.39
N LEU A 60 -21.10 -10.70 7.58
CA LEU A 60 -20.59 -11.41 8.75
C LEU A 60 -21.69 -11.56 9.80
N THR A 61 -22.06 -12.80 10.11
CA THR A 61 -23.02 -13.09 11.19
C THR A 61 -22.47 -12.68 12.56
N ASN A 62 -21.17 -12.88 12.79
CA ASN A 62 -20.45 -12.52 14.00
C ASN A 62 -19.07 -11.95 13.64
N ILE A 63 -18.55 -11.05 14.48
CA ILE A 63 -17.19 -10.56 14.34
C ILE A 63 -16.24 -11.66 14.83
N PRO A 64 -15.27 -12.12 14.01
CA PRO A 64 -14.31 -13.13 14.44
C PRO A 64 -13.42 -12.59 15.58
N LYS A 65 -12.93 -13.49 16.44
CA LYS A 65 -11.99 -13.11 17.51
C LYS A 65 -10.67 -12.55 16.97
N ASN A 66 -10.26 -13.01 15.79
CA ASN A 66 -9.10 -12.56 15.06
C ASN A 66 -9.37 -12.72 13.56
N ALA A 67 -9.14 -11.65 12.80
CA ALA A 67 -9.18 -11.60 11.36
C ALA A 67 -7.86 -11.00 10.85
N LEU A 68 -6.88 -11.87 10.63
CA LEU A 68 -5.60 -11.48 10.06
C LEU A 68 -5.67 -11.59 8.52
N ALA A 69 -5.68 -10.44 7.85
CA ALA A 69 -5.63 -10.36 6.40
C ALA A 69 -4.19 -10.55 5.93
N LYS A 70 -3.97 -11.56 5.08
CA LYS A 70 -2.71 -11.80 4.38
C LYS A 70 -2.83 -11.21 2.98
N ILE A 71 -1.94 -10.28 2.65
CA ILE A 71 -2.03 -9.50 1.41
C ILE A 71 -0.67 -9.49 0.71
N ALA A 72 -0.64 -9.97 -0.53
CA ALA A 72 0.52 -9.82 -1.41
C ALA A 72 0.09 -9.03 -2.64
N VAL A 73 0.97 -8.15 -3.12
CA VAL A 73 0.71 -7.35 -4.32
C VAL A 73 1.97 -7.23 -5.17
N ASP A 74 1.79 -6.82 -6.41
CA ASP A 74 2.85 -6.17 -7.17
C ASP A 74 2.39 -4.75 -7.54
N THR A 75 2.84 -3.67 -6.90
CA THR A 75 3.95 -3.57 -5.91
C THR A 75 3.55 -2.94 -4.58
N LYS A 76 2.71 -1.91 -4.58
CA LYS A 76 2.26 -1.20 -3.36
C LYS A 76 0.75 -1.25 -3.23
N TYR A 77 0.23 -1.15 -2.02
CA TYR A 77 -1.22 -1.05 -1.82
C TYR A 77 -1.64 -0.18 -0.64
N TRP A 78 -2.91 0.19 -0.63
CA TRP A 78 -3.60 0.82 0.49
C TRP A 78 -4.85 0.02 0.80
N LEU A 79 -5.14 -0.17 2.09
CA LEU A 79 -6.26 -0.98 2.56
C LEU A 79 -7.25 -0.13 3.33
N TRP A 80 -8.53 -0.26 2.94
CA TRP A 80 -9.67 0.24 3.69
C TRP A 80 -10.62 -0.88 4.04
N VAL A 81 -11.21 -0.78 5.23
CA VAL A 81 -12.30 -1.65 5.67
C VAL A 81 -13.42 -0.75 6.16
N ASN A 82 -14.61 -0.90 5.58
CA ASN A 82 -15.79 -0.12 5.92
C ASN A 82 -15.58 1.41 5.77
N GLY A 83 -14.80 1.84 4.78
CA GLY A 83 -14.46 3.25 4.56
C GLY A 83 -13.33 3.79 5.43
N LYS A 84 -12.89 3.04 6.45
CA LYS A 84 -11.77 3.44 7.31
C LYS A 84 -10.46 2.92 6.74
N MET A 85 -9.46 3.79 6.67
CA MET A 85 -8.12 3.38 6.27
C MET A 85 -7.49 2.52 7.37
N VAL A 86 -7.07 1.31 7.00
CA VAL A 86 -6.45 0.33 7.91
C VAL A 86 -4.94 0.33 7.76
N LEU A 87 -4.45 0.45 6.53
CA LEU A 87 -3.02 0.51 6.24
C LEU A 87 -2.75 1.59 5.19
N PHE A 88 -1.95 2.58 5.57
CA PHE A 88 -1.41 3.60 4.69
C PHE A 88 -0.08 3.12 4.12
N GLU A 89 -0.11 2.58 2.90
CA GLU A 89 1.02 1.98 2.18
C GLU A 89 1.50 0.64 2.76
N GLY A 90 1.12 -0.45 2.09
CA GLY A 90 1.67 -1.80 2.28
C GLY A 90 2.44 -2.28 1.05
N GLY A 91 3.04 -3.47 1.17
CA GLY A 91 3.90 -4.07 0.16
C GLY A 91 5.34 -3.58 0.27
N LEU A 92 6.29 -4.50 0.17
CA LEU A 92 7.72 -4.20 0.08
C LEU A 92 8.19 -4.15 -1.37
N ALA A 93 9.42 -3.72 -1.59
CA ALA A 93 10.05 -4.03 -2.87
C ALA A 93 10.21 -5.55 -3.01
N ARG A 94 10.29 -6.03 -4.25
CA ARG A 94 10.21 -7.45 -4.62
C ARG A 94 11.11 -8.36 -3.78
N GLY A 95 10.48 -9.33 -3.10
CA GLY A 95 11.07 -10.60 -2.63
C GLY A 95 12.26 -10.56 -1.68
N ALA A 96 12.44 -11.63 -0.89
CA ALA A 96 13.67 -11.84 -0.11
C ALA A 96 14.81 -12.43 -0.96
N ALA A 97 14.45 -13.01 -2.11
CA ALA A 97 15.32 -13.70 -3.06
C ALA A 97 14.70 -13.66 -4.47
N PRO A 98 15.44 -14.00 -5.53
CA PRO A 98 14.87 -14.16 -6.87
C PRO A 98 13.65 -15.09 -6.87
N SER A 99 12.64 -14.78 -7.68
CA SER A 99 11.39 -15.57 -7.76
C SER A 99 10.64 -15.70 -6.42
N THR A 100 10.73 -14.69 -5.56
CA THR A 100 9.90 -14.58 -4.36
C THR A 100 9.17 -13.24 -4.32
N ASN A 101 8.06 -13.20 -3.58
CA ASN A 101 7.37 -11.95 -3.28
C ASN A 101 6.99 -11.89 -1.80
N TYR A 102 6.91 -10.69 -1.25
CA TYR A 102 6.48 -10.52 0.13
C TYR A 102 4.95 -10.51 0.24
N TYR A 103 4.44 -11.07 1.33
CA TYR A 103 3.08 -10.80 1.79
C TYR A 103 3.10 -10.14 3.18
N ASP A 104 2.17 -9.24 3.37
CA ASP A 104 1.90 -8.56 4.61
C ASP A 104 0.83 -9.31 5.42
N GLU A 105 0.87 -9.19 6.75
CA GLU A 105 -0.22 -9.56 7.63
C GLU A 105 -0.76 -8.29 8.31
N VAL A 106 -2.07 -8.08 8.22
CA VAL A 106 -2.75 -6.88 8.74
C VAL A 106 -3.96 -7.33 9.55
N ASP A 107 -4.00 -6.95 10.83
CA ASP A 107 -5.16 -7.22 11.68
C ASP A 107 -6.32 -6.29 11.27
N VAL A 108 -7.36 -6.86 10.67
CA VAL A 108 -8.56 -6.12 10.25
C VAL A 108 -9.71 -6.27 11.25
N THR A 109 -9.54 -7.07 12.32
CA THR A 109 -10.59 -7.33 13.33
C THR A 109 -11.23 -6.06 13.87
N PRO A 110 -10.47 -5.00 14.25
CA PRO A 110 -11.05 -3.78 14.85
C PRO A 110 -11.94 -2.98 13.90
N PHE A 111 -11.88 -3.28 12.60
CA PHE A 111 -12.59 -2.54 11.55
C PHE A 111 -13.82 -3.28 11.03
N LEU A 112 -13.98 -4.55 11.39
CA LEU A 112 -15.13 -5.37 11.03
C LEU A 112 -16.34 -5.08 11.92
N LYS A 113 -17.54 -5.29 11.37
CA LYS A 113 -18.82 -5.18 12.08
C LYS A 113 -19.72 -6.36 11.74
N LYS A 114 -20.81 -6.55 12.50
CA LYS A 114 -21.87 -7.49 12.14
C LYS A 114 -22.59 -7.01 10.86
N GLY A 115 -23.00 -7.94 10.01
CA GLY A 115 -23.67 -7.67 8.74
C GLY A 115 -22.70 -7.33 7.61
N LYS A 116 -23.14 -6.45 6.70
CA LYS A 116 -22.38 -6.04 5.51
C LYS A 116 -21.07 -5.33 5.88
N ASN A 117 -19.95 -5.88 5.41
CA ASN A 117 -18.63 -5.27 5.44
C ASN A 117 -18.10 -5.10 4.02
N THR A 118 -17.34 -4.03 3.80
CA THR A 118 -16.62 -3.82 2.54
C THR A 118 -15.13 -3.75 2.78
N ILE A 119 -14.39 -4.61 2.07
CA ILE A 119 -12.93 -4.58 1.96
C ILE A 119 -12.59 -3.90 0.64
N ALA A 120 -11.78 -2.85 0.70
CA ALA A 120 -11.36 -2.07 -0.46
C ALA A 120 -9.83 -1.95 -0.47
N ILE A 121 -9.21 -2.26 -1.60
CA ILE A 121 -7.76 -2.28 -1.76
C ILE A 121 -7.39 -1.53 -3.03
N LEU A 122 -6.53 -0.52 -2.90
CA LEU A 122 -5.95 0.17 -4.06
C LEU A 122 -4.55 -0.37 -4.27
N VAL A 123 -4.30 -1.01 -5.42
CA VAL A 123 -2.97 -1.51 -5.78
C VAL A 123 -2.33 -0.56 -6.78
N TRP A 124 -1.08 -0.19 -6.52
CA TRP A 124 -0.21 0.51 -7.46
C TRP A 124 0.85 -0.45 -8.00
N TYR A 125 0.67 -0.83 -9.25
CA TYR A 125 1.63 -1.63 -10.00
C TYR A 125 2.65 -0.72 -10.68
N TRP A 126 3.92 -0.85 -10.30
CA TRP A 126 4.98 -0.06 -10.92
C TRP A 126 5.33 -0.54 -12.32
N GLY A 127 5.42 -1.85 -12.56
CA GLY A 127 5.69 -2.40 -13.90
C GLY A 127 7.07 -2.03 -14.44
N ARG A 128 8.11 -1.97 -13.60
CA ARG A 128 9.49 -1.72 -14.03
C ARG A 128 10.54 -2.21 -13.04
N THR A 129 11.56 -2.90 -13.55
CA THR A 129 12.76 -3.26 -12.79
C THR A 129 13.72 -2.07 -12.69
N ARG A 130 14.13 -1.74 -11.47
CA ARG A 130 15.09 -0.66 -11.13
C ARG A 130 15.87 -1.03 -9.86
N LYS A 131 16.89 -0.24 -9.51
CA LYS A 131 17.86 -0.46 -8.41
C LYS A 131 17.49 -1.52 -7.35
N VAL A 132 16.40 -1.31 -6.59
CA VAL A 132 16.00 -2.19 -5.46
C VAL A 132 14.67 -2.92 -5.68
N HIS A 133 14.11 -2.89 -6.89
CA HIS A 133 12.86 -3.56 -7.22
C HIS A 133 13.00 -4.33 -8.54
N ASP A 134 12.63 -5.60 -8.48
CA ASP A 134 12.53 -6.47 -9.65
C ASP A 134 11.07 -6.72 -9.99
N ASP A 135 10.68 -6.42 -11.23
CA ASP A 135 9.30 -6.44 -11.67
C ASP A 135 8.89 -7.81 -12.18
N SER A 136 7.68 -8.26 -11.82
CA SER A 136 7.17 -9.54 -12.30
C SER A 136 6.61 -9.51 -13.72
N SER A 137 6.56 -8.34 -14.36
CA SER A 137 5.82 -8.04 -15.59
C SER A 137 4.30 -8.20 -15.49
N LYS A 138 3.76 -8.58 -14.31
CA LYS A 138 2.32 -8.76 -14.08
C LYS A 138 1.86 -8.08 -12.80
N GLY A 139 0.99 -7.08 -12.93
CA GLY A 139 0.26 -6.54 -11.79
C GLY A 139 -0.59 -7.63 -11.12
N GLY A 140 -0.81 -7.52 -9.81
CA GLY A 140 -1.58 -8.52 -9.10
C GLY A 140 -1.90 -8.14 -7.66
N LEU A 141 -3.03 -8.68 -7.19
CA LEU A 141 -3.46 -8.73 -5.80
C LEU A 141 -3.71 -10.18 -5.41
N LEU A 142 -3.17 -10.60 -4.28
CA LEU A 142 -3.54 -11.83 -3.60
C LEU A 142 -4.02 -11.48 -2.19
N PHE A 143 -5.17 -12.00 -1.81
CA PHE A 143 -5.80 -11.74 -0.52
C PHE A 143 -6.26 -13.05 0.11
N HIS A 144 -6.02 -13.21 1.40
CA HIS A 144 -6.54 -14.32 2.19
C HIS A 144 -6.80 -13.86 3.63
N ALA A 145 -8.02 -14.07 4.14
CA ALA A 145 -8.34 -13.84 5.55
C ALA A 145 -9.32 -14.92 6.06
N ASN A 146 -9.01 -15.53 7.19
CA ASN A 146 -9.95 -16.36 7.93
C ASN A 146 -10.81 -15.43 8.82
N LEU A 147 -12.12 -15.42 8.59
CA LEU A 147 -13.09 -14.57 9.29
C LEU A 147 -13.99 -15.41 10.20
N GLY A 148 -13.45 -16.47 10.81
CA GLY A 148 -14.17 -17.41 11.66
C GLY A 148 -14.82 -18.50 10.82
N ASN A 149 -16.14 -18.44 10.63
CA ASN A 149 -16.88 -19.44 9.85
C ASN A 149 -16.83 -19.17 8.33
N GLN A 150 -16.21 -18.06 7.93
CA GLN A 150 -16.08 -17.67 6.53
C GLN A 150 -14.59 -17.51 6.19
N LEU A 151 -14.17 -18.13 5.09
CA LEU A 151 -12.87 -17.88 4.48
C LEU A 151 -13.05 -16.87 3.35
N LEU A 152 -12.34 -15.74 3.42
CA LEU A 152 -12.31 -14.76 2.34
C LEU A 152 -10.99 -14.85 1.58
N VAL A 153 -11.05 -15.21 0.30
CA VAL A 153 -9.90 -15.25 -0.61
C VAL A 153 -10.11 -14.36 -1.83
N SER A 154 -9.02 -13.92 -2.46
CA SER A 154 -9.02 -13.29 -3.79
C SER A 154 -9.35 -14.32 -4.86
N ASN A 155 -10.31 -14.00 -5.73
CA ASN A 155 -10.75 -14.80 -6.88
C ASN A 155 -11.62 -13.93 -7.81
N ALA A 156 -12.17 -14.51 -8.88
CA ALA A 156 -12.96 -13.80 -9.90
C ALA A 156 -14.27 -13.16 -9.38
N SER A 157 -14.65 -13.42 -8.12
CA SER A 157 -15.83 -12.80 -7.50
C SER A 157 -15.53 -11.42 -6.88
N TRP A 158 -14.28 -10.98 -6.89
CA TRP A 158 -13.91 -9.61 -6.54
C TRP A 158 -14.26 -8.67 -7.70
N LYS A 159 -14.70 -7.47 -7.35
CA LYS A 159 -14.90 -6.39 -8.32
C LYS A 159 -13.64 -5.57 -8.41
N MET A 160 -13.37 -5.03 -9.59
CA MET A 160 -12.20 -4.20 -9.83
C MET A 160 -12.50 -3.06 -10.80
N LYS A 161 -11.67 -2.02 -10.73
CA LYS A 161 -11.68 -0.92 -11.69
C LYS A 161 -10.30 -0.28 -11.74
N GLN A 162 -9.75 -0.11 -12.94
CA GLN A 162 -8.57 0.75 -13.09
C GLN A 162 -8.96 2.17 -12.64
N HIS A 163 -8.21 2.72 -11.70
CA HIS A 163 -8.55 3.98 -11.05
C HIS A 163 -8.36 5.16 -12.03
N PRO A 164 -9.43 5.81 -12.52
CA PRO A 164 -9.34 6.68 -13.69
C PRO A 164 -8.71 8.05 -13.40
N ALA A 165 -8.61 8.43 -12.13
CA ALA A 165 -7.95 9.66 -11.71
C ALA A 165 -6.42 9.61 -11.78
N TYR A 166 -5.78 8.43 -11.69
CA TYR A 166 -4.32 8.34 -11.73
C TYR A 166 -3.81 8.23 -13.17
N ASP A 167 -2.92 9.13 -13.57
CA ASP A 167 -2.32 9.14 -14.91
C ASP A 167 -1.11 8.18 -14.97
N SER A 168 -1.26 7.06 -15.69
CA SER A 168 -0.18 6.08 -15.91
C SER A 168 1.01 6.64 -16.70
N LYS A 169 0.83 7.78 -17.39
CA LYS A 169 1.88 8.45 -18.17
C LYS A 169 2.53 9.61 -17.41
N SER A 170 2.38 9.68 -16.08
CA SER A 170 2.94 10.73 -15.22
C SER A 170 4.48 10.80 -15.21
N GLY A 171 5.17 9.75 -15.66
CA GLY A 171 6.63 9.68 -15.72
C GLY A 171 7.27 9.66 -14.33
N GLY A 172 8.49 10.18 -14.22
CA GLY A 172 9.21 10.29 -12.93
C GLY A 172 10.30 9.24 -12.71
N GLY A 173 11.20 9.56 -11.78
CA GLY A 173 12.37 8.74 -11.44
C GLY A 173 13.49 8.75 -12.48
N GLY A 174 13.44 9.63 -13.49
CA GLY A 174 14.48 9.77 -14.53
C GLY A 174 14.62 8.55 -15.46
N LYS A 175 15.58 8.63 -16.40
CA LYS A 175 15.85 7.58 -17.40
C LYS A 175 16.84 6.49 -16.95
N ASN A 176 17.60 6.75 -15.89
CA ASN A 176 18.65 5.83 -15.43
C ASN A 176 18.06 4.72 -14.53
N PRO A 177 18.33 3.43 -14.81
CA PRO A 177 17.82 2.31 -14.01
C PRO A 177 18.33 2.27 -12.55
N ASN A 178 19.42 2.98 -12.25
CA ASN A 178 19.98 3.14 -10.88
C ASN A 178 19.28 4.24 -10.05
N ARG A 179 18.06 4.65 -10.44
CA ARG A 179 17.26 5.69 -9.76
C ARG A 179 16.01 5.09 -9.12
N VAL A 180 15.25 5.95 -8.44
CA VAL A 180 14.04 5.59 -7.68
C VAL A 180 13.03 4.77 -8.50
N ASN A 181 12.36 3.84 -7.81
CA ASN A 181 11.47 2.87 -8.44
C ASN A 181 10.07 3.44 -8.71
N ALA A 182 9.59 4.36 -7.87
CA ALA A 182 8.23 4.91 -7.98
C ALA A 182 8.11 5.98 -9.07
N TYR A 183 6.89 6.18 -9.57
CA TYR A 183 6.57 7.23 -10.54
C TYR A 183 6.14 8.53 -9.85
N ASN A 184 6.07 9.61 -10.63
CA ASN A 184 5.30 10.78 -10.25
C ASN A 184 3.84 10.37 -10.05
N VAL A 185 3.16 11.04 -9.13
CA VAL A 185 1.72 10.83 -8.92
C VAL A 185 1.01 12.01 -9.55
N LYS A 186 0.22 11.77 -10.59
CA LYS A 186 -0.64 12.78 -11.20
C LYS A 186 -2.10 12.32 -11.09
N PHE A 187 -2.87 13.05 -10.29
CA PHE A 187 -4.24 12.71 -9.95
C PHE A 187 -5.19 13.78 -10.51
N ASP A 188 -6.17 13.37 -11.32
CA ASP A 188 -7.23 14.23 -11.84
C ASP A 188 -8.54 14.03 -11.08
N ALA A 189 -8.86 14.96 -10.17
CA ALA A 189 -10.01 14.84 -9.28
C ALA A 189 -11.35 14.91 -10.00
N ARG A 190 -11.39 15.37 -11.26
CA ARG A 190 -12.59 15.33 -12.11
C ARG A 190 -12.95 13.89 -12.52
N LYS A 191 -11.98 12.98 -12.42
CA LYS A 191 -12.11 11.54 -12.71
C LYS A 191 -12.06 10.70 -11.42
N ALA A 192 -12.07 11.33 -10.24
CA ALA A 192 -12.06 10.60 -8.97
C ALA A 192 -13.34 9.78 -8.78
N MET A 193 -13.22 8.67 -8.05
CA MET A 193 -14.37 7.83 -7.68
C MET A 193 -14.85 8.21 -6.28
N GLY A 194 -15.07 9.52 -6.08
CA GLY A 194 -15.45 10.09 -4.79
C GLY A 194 -14.31 10.12 -3.76
N ASP A 195 -13.06 9.89 -4.14
CA ASP A 195 -11.89 9.85 -3.26
C ASP A 195 -11.85 11.00 -2.23
N TRP A 196 -11.39 10.68 -1.02
CA TRP A 196 -11.26 11.62 0.10
C TRP A 196 -12.58 12.26 0.57
N SER A 197 -13.71 11.58 0.33
CA SER A 197 -15.04 12.00 0.78
C SER A 197 -15.85 10.84 1.36
N GLU A 198 -17.01 11.15 1.94
CA GLU A 198 -17.94 10.14 2.44
C GLU A 198 -18.51 9.24 1.33
N GLY A 199 -18.59 9.75 0.09
CA GLY A 199 -19.02 9.01 -1.09
C GLY A 199 -17.89 8.27 -1.82
N ALA A 200 -16.73 8.09 -1.19
CA ALA A 200 -15.59 7.45 -1.85
C ALA A 200 -15.84 5.98 -2.20
N TRP A 201 -15.16 5.52 -3.26
CA TRP A 201 -15.20 4.13 -3.72
C TRP A 201 -14.75 3.12 -2.68
N TYR A 202 -14.11 3.50 -1.58
CA TYR A 202 -13.76 2.58 -0.50
C TYR A 202 -14.81 2.55 0.64
N SER A 203 -15.90 3.31 0.51
CA SER A 203 -17.00 3.34 1.47
C SER A 203 -17.97 2.15 1.30
N ASN A 204 -18.84 1.98 2.31
CA ASN A 204 -19.86 0.92 2.33
C ASN A 204 -21.07 1.20 1.43
N SER A 205 -21.39 2.47 1.22
CA SER A 205 -22.55 2.93 0.44
C SER A 205 -22.25 3.11 -1.04
N PHE A 206 -20.99 3.02 -1.45
CA PHE A 206 -20.61 3.13 -2.85
C PHE A 206 -21.21 2.01 -3.70
N ASP A 207 -21.84 2.40 -4.80
CA ASP A 207 -22.38 1.49 -5.80
C ASP A 207 -21.30 1.08 -6.80
N ASP A 208 -20.95 -0.20 -6.79
CA ASP A 208 -19.98 -0.81 -7.69
C ASP A 208 -20.64 -1.76 -8.70
N ALA A 209 -21.95 -1.62 -8.99
CA ALA A 209 -22.66 -2.44 -9.98
C ALA A 209 -21.94 -2.48 -11.34
N GLU A 210 -21.44 -1.32 -11.79
CA GLU A 210 -20.75 -1.12 -13.08
C GLU A 210 -19.23 -1.42 -13.02
N TRP A 211 -18.75 -2.12 -12.00
CA TRP A 211 -17.34 -2.54 -11.93
C TRP A 211 -17.17 -3.93 -12.52
N ASP A 212 -16.08 -4.11 -13.25
CA ASP A 212 -15.72 -5.39 -13.84
C ASP A 212 -15.38 -6.42 -12.76
N LYS A 213 -15.52 -7.70 -13.11
CA LYS A 213 -14.97 -8.78 -12.29
C LYS A 213 -13.46 -8.84 -12.47
N ALA A 214 -12.76 -9.15 -11.39
CA ALA A 214 -11.33 -9.39 -11.48
C ALA A 214 -11.01 -10.67 -12.26
N ILE A 215 -9.89 -10.68 -12.97
CA ILE A 215 -9.41 -11.84 -13.73
C ILE A 215 -8.40 -12.60 -12.86
N GLU A 216 -8.60 -13.91 -12.73
CA GLU A 216 -7.65 -14.80 -12.06
C GLU A 216 -6.43 -15.03 -12.96
N LYS A 217 -5.24 -14.87 -12.38
CA LYS A 217 -3.97 -14.90 -13.11
C LYS A 217 -3.05 -16.03 -12.66
N GLY A 218 -3.34 -16.69 -11.54
CA GLY A 218 -2.57 -17.84 -11.04
C GLY A 218 -2.75 -18.05 -9.54
N MET A 219 -2.38 -19.24 -9.07
CA MET A 219 -2.46 -19.59 -7.66
C MET A 219 -1.39 -18.88 -6.82
N ALA A 220 -1.58 -18.81 -5.51
CA ALA A 220 -0.51 -18.43 -4.59
C ALA A 220 0.76 -19.28 -4.81
N ASN A 221 1.93 -18.66 -4.67
CA ASN A 221 3.25 -19.28 -4.93
C ASN A 221 3.53 -19.67 -6.39
N SER A 222 2.69 -19.29 -7.37
CA SER A 222 2.95 -19.54 -8.79
C SER A 222 3.82 -18.45 -9.43
N ASN A 223 4.51 -18.80 -10.51
CA ASN A 223 5.12 -17.81 -11.39
C ASN A 223 4.04 -16.88 -12.02
N PRO A 224 4.38 -15.63 -12.35
CA PRO A 224 5.69 -15.00 -12.14
C PRO A 224 5.89 -14.42 -10.74
N TRP A 225 4.88 -14.38 -9.85
CA TRP A 225 5.06 -13.81 -8.50
C TRP A 225 5.96 -14.64 -7.59
N GLY A 226 6.00 -15.95 -7.83
CA GLY A 226 6.90 -16.87 -7.14
C GLY A 226 6.50 -17.11 -5.69
N ALA A 227 7.41 -17.69 -4.91
CA ALA A 227 7.12 -18.12 -3.54
C ALA A 227 6.86 -16.93 -2.61
N LEU A 228 5.81 -17.03 -1.79
CA LEU A 228 5.38 -15.97 -0.88
C LEU A 228 6.13 -16.06 0.45
N VAL A 229 6.84 -15.00 0.78
CA VAL A 229 7.61 -14.85 2.01
C VAL A 229 6.93 -13.82 2.90
N LYS A 230 6.82 -14.09 4.20
CA LYS A 230 6.25 -13.12 5.14
C LYS A 230 7.12 -11.87 5.17
N ARG A 231 6.50 -10.69 5.21
CA ARG A 231 7.19 -9.41 5.45
C ARG A 231 8.15 -9.53 6.63
N ALA A 232 9.42 -9.15 6.43
CA ALA A 232 10.49 -9.31 7.41
C ALA A 232 10.65 -8.13 8.38
N ILE A 233 9.91 -7.04 8.17
CA ILE A 233 9.97 -5.83 8.99
C ILE A 233 8.56 -5.37 9.39
N PRO A 234 8.40 -4.54 10.43
CA PRO A 234 7.11 -3.94 10.76
C PRO A 234 6.50 -3.14 9.60
N GLN A 235 5.20 -2.88 9.67
CA GLN A 235 4.52 -1.96 8.76
C GLN A 235 5.05 -0.54 8.93
N TRP A 236 4.88 0.28 7.89
CA TRP A 236 5.21 1.69 7.99
C TRP A 236 4.34 2.37 9.05
N ASN A 237 4.95 3.23 9.85
CA ASN A 237 4.23 3.97 10.86
C ASN A 237 3.60 5.21 10.23
N ASP A 238 2.27 5.23 10.18
CA ASP A 238 1.51 6.42 9.84
C ASP A 238 1.07 7.15 11.12
N ARG A 239 1.49 8.41 11.25
CA ARG A 239 1.16 9.28 12.39
C ARG A 239 -0.01 10.21 12.12
N GLY A 240 -0.68 10.05 10.97
CA GLY A 240 -1.78 10.89 10.55
C GLY A 240 -1.36 12.31 10.19
N LEU A 241 -2.36 13.17 10.01
CA LEU A 241 -2.15 14.55 9.60
C LEU A 241 -1.59 15.40 10.76
N ALA A 242 -0.58 16.19 10.44
CA ALA A 242 -0.01 17.19 11.32
C ALA A 242 0.24 18.50 10.56
N ASP A 243 0.04 19.63 11.23
CA ASP A 243 0.26 20.94 10.64
C ASP A 243 1.74 21.23 10.39
N TYR A 244 2.03 21.99 9.34
CA TYR A 244 3.34 22.56 9.11
C TYR A 244 3.66 23.63 10.16
N THR A 245 4.93 23.77 10.55
CA THR A 245 5.34 24.75 11.57
C THR A 245 5.11 26.19 11.15
N SER A 246 5.18 26.47 9.85
CA SER A 246 4.84 27.76 9.25
C SER A 246 4.64 27.61 7.75
N LEU A 247 3.85 28.53 7.19
CA LEU A 247 3.64 28.67 5.75
C LEU A 247 4.09 30.07 5.31
N SER A 248 4.73 30.19 4.16
CA SER A 248 5.11 31.48 3.58
C SER A 248 5.01 31.50 2.07
N LEU A 249 4.82 32.69 1.50
CA LEU A 249 4.91 32.91 0.05
C LEU A 249 6.37 33.01 -0.40
N ALA A 250 6.61 32.99 -1.71
CA ALA A 250 7.94 33.23 -2.31
C ALA A 250 8.58 34.56 -1.87
N SER A 251 7.78 35.56 -1.49
CA SER A 251 8.24 36.84 -0.93
C SER A 251 8.65 36.75 0.55
N ASN A 252 8.70 35.56 1.15
CA ASN A 252 8.89 35.31 2.58
C ASN A 252 7.79 35.87 3.50
N LYS A 253 6.69 36.39 2.94
CA LYS A 253 5.50 36.76 3.72
C LYS A 253 4.86 35.51 4.32
N LYS A 254 4.79 35.44 5.66
CA LYS A 254 4.07 34.37 6.37
C LYS A 254 2.56 34.43 6.08
N ILE A 255 1.93 33.27 5.99
CA ILE A 255 0.48 33.13 5.79
C ILE A 255 -0.12 32.17 6.82
N ASN A 256 -1.41 32.33 7.10
CA ASN A 256 -2.22 31.41 7.91
C ASN A 256 -3.32 30.81 7.03
N LEU A 257 -3.78 29.60 7.37
CA LEU A 257 -4.95 28.99 6.75
C LEU A 257 -6.22 29.42 7.49
N PRO A 258 -7.36 29.62 6.80
CA PRO A 258 -7.52 29.52 5.35
C PRO A 258 -6.83 30.67 4.60
N PHE A 259 -6.15 30.35 3.49
CA PHE A 259 -5.53 31.32 2.60
C PHE A 259 -6.24 31.31 1.25
N LYS A 260 -6.56 32.50 0.73
CA LYS A 260 -7.14 32.67 -0.61
C LYS A 260 -6.08 33.27 -1.53
N ASN A 261 -5.84 32.61 -2.67
CA ASN A 261 -5.16 33.27 -3.78
C ASN A 261 -6.12 34.30 -4.40
N SER A 262 -5.82 35.58 -4.25
CA SER A 262 -6.59 36.68 -4.84
C SER A 262 -6.01 37.19 -6.16
N SER A 263 -4.93 36.59 -6.66
CA SER A 263 -4.37 36.90 -7.97
C SER A 263 -4.69 35.78 -8.96
N ASP A 264 -4.66 36.11 -10.25
CA ASP A 264 -4.75 35.13 -11.33
C ASP A 264 -3.41 34.45 -11.63
N SER A 265 -2.36 34.83 -10.90
CA SER A 265 -1.01 34.30 -11.06
C SER A 265 -0.78 33.04 -10.23
N LEU A 266 0.19 32.24 -10.69
CA LEU A 266 0.74 31.14 -9.89
C LEU A 266 1.29 31.67 -8.56
N ILE A 267 0.95 30.99 -7.47
CA ILE A 267 1.52 31.24 -6.14
C ILE A 267 2.28 29.99 -5.69
N VAL A 268 3.48 30.19 -5.17
CA VAL A 268 4.25 29.18 -4.46
C VAL A 268 4.08 29.40 -2.96
N ILE A 269 3.65 28.35 -2.26
CA ILE A 269 3.56 28.31 -0.79
C ILE A 269 4.65 27.35 -0.30
N SER A 270 5.61 27.89 0.45
CA SER A 270 6.62 27.11 1.15
C SER A 270 6.07 26.68 2.51
N ALA A 271 6.13 25.37 2.79
CA ALA A 271 5.61 24.77 4.01
C ALA A 271 6.74 24.17 4.84
N LYS A 272 7.01 24.74 6.03
CA LYS A 272 8.17 24.35 6.85
C LYS A 272 7.85 23.16 7.75
N LEU A 273 8.63 22.09 7.61
CA LEU A 273 8.60 20.94 8.51
C LEU A 273 9.37 21.24 9.81
N PRO A 274 9.00 20.62 10.95
CA PRO A 274 9.71 20.80 12.23
C PRO A 274 11.15 20.26 12.20
N PHE A 275 11.41 19.25 11.38
CA PHE A 275 12.73 18.68 11.09
C PHE A 275 12.63 17.91 9.77
N ASN A 276 13.73 17.31 9.30
CA ASN A 276 13.72 16.49 8.09
C ASN A 276 12.91 15.19 8.33
N GLN A 277 11.82 15.00 7.60
CA GLN A 277 10.95 13.84 7.75
C GLN A 277 10.31 13.43 6.43
N GLN A 278 10.00 12.14 6.30
CA GLN A 278 9.22 11.63 5.19
C GLN A 278 7.74 11.94 5.44
N ILE A 279 7.15 12.71 4.54
CA ILE A 279 5.73 13.08 4.61
C ILE A 279 5.02 12.80 3.30
N THR A 280 3.70 12.68 3.42
CA THR A 280 2.80 12.82 2.30
C THR A 280 2.07 14.16 2.43
N PRO A 281 2.21 15.09 1.46
CA PRO A 281 1.46 16.33 1.51
C PRO A 281 -0.04 16.08 1.42
N TYR A 282 -0.78 16.72 2.34
CA TYR A 282 -2.23 16.81 2.33
C TYR A 282 -2.66 18.23 2.03
N ILE A 283 -3.72 18.37 1.23
CA ILE A 283 -4.34 19.66 0.97
C ILE A 283 -5.86 19.55 1.02
N LYS A 284 -6.49 20.54 1.67
CA LYS A 284 -7.92 20.82 1.56
C LYS A 284 -8.10 22.21 0.99
N LEU A 285 -8.80 22.32 -0.13
CA LEU A 285 -8.93 23.57 -0.87
C LEU A 285 -10.31 23.72 -1.52
N LYS A 286 -10.68 24.96 -1.84
CA LYS A 286 -11.81 25.28 -2.73
C LYS A 286 -11.26 25.83 -4.04
N SER A 287 -11.66 25.26 -5.18
CA SER A 287 -11.20 25.72 -6.49
C SER A 287 -12.22 25.43 -7.58
N ASP A 288 -12.06 26.07 -8.73
CA ASP A 288 -12.73 25.67 -9.96
C ASP A 288 -12.12 24.37 -10.50
N ALA A 289 -12.84 23.68 -11.38
CA ALA A 289 -12.33 22.46 -11.99
C ALA A 289 -11.16 22.74 -12.97
N GLY A 290 -10.17 21.84 -13.01
CA GLY A 290 -9.10 21.87 -13.99
C GLY A 290 -7.88 22.73 -13.62
N LYS A 291 -7.84 23.31 -12.41
CA LYS A 291 -6.65 24.01 -11.91
C LYS A 291 -5.63 23.00 -11.42
N THR A 292 -4.34 23.35 -11.51
CA THR A 292 -3.24 22.46 -11.15
C THR A 292 -2.62 22.88 -9.83
N VAL A 293 -2.45 21.92 -8.93
CA VAL A 293 -1.62 22.04 -7.73
C VAL A 293 -0.44 21.09 -7.88
N VAL A 294 0.78 21.60 -7.69
CA VAL A 294 1.99 20.78 -7.68
C VAL A 294 2.55 20.76 -6.26
N ALA A 295 2.76 19.57 -5.74
CA ALA A 295 3.44 19.33 -4.48
C ALA A 295 4.84 18.78 -4.76
N ASP A 296 5.85 19.56 -4.36
CA ASP A 296 7.27 19.25 -4.52
C ASP A 296 8.00 19.44 -3.17
N MET A 297 9.25 18.99 -3.11
CA MET A 297 10.13 19.07 -1.93
C MET A 297 11.33 19.95 -2.25
N ASP A 298 11.95 20.55 -1.22
CA ASP A 298 13.12 21.41 -1.33
C ASP A 298 14.44 20.64 -1.55
N ASN A 299 14.40 19.30 -1.54
CA ASN A 299 15.55 18.46 -1.85
C ASN A 299 15.89 18.52 -3.36
N PRO A 300 17.07 19.04 -3.76
CA PRO A 300 17.46 19.15 -5.17
C PRO A 300 17.64 17.79 -5.87
N PHE A 301 17.74 16.70 -5.10
CA PHE A 301 17.79 15.34 -5.62
C PHE A 301 16.42 14.66 -5.68
N ASN A 302 15.33 15.37 -5.35
CA ASN A 302 13.99 14.85 -5.49
C ASN A 302 13.70 14.58 -6.97
N MET A 303 13.25 13.36 -7.28
CA MET A 303 12.95 12.94 -8.65
C MET A 303 11.45 12.68 -8.86
N LEU A 304 10.63 12.99 -7.84
CA LEU A 304 9.24 12.57 -7.76
C LEU A 304 8.36 13.76 -7.36
N THR A 305 7.43 14.11 -8.23
CA THR A 305 6.48 15.21 -8.02
C THR A 305 5.07 14.66 -7.87
N GLY A 306 4.26 15.38 -7.08
CA GLY A 306 2.82 15.19 -7.00
C GLY A 306 2.10 16.27 -7.80
N THR A 307 1.25 15.88 -8.74
CA THR A 307 0.37 16.80 -9.47
C THR A 307 -1.08 16.45 -9.15
N TYR A 308 -1.87 17.45 -8.79
CA TYR A 308 -3.29 17.33 -8.52
C TYR A 308 -4.07 18.29 -9.42
N ILE A 309 -5.02 17.76 -10.19
CA ILE A 309 -5.95 18.55 -11.00
C ILE A 309 -7.26 18.64 -10.24
N THR A 310 -7.72 19.86 -9.95
CA THR A 310 -8.88 20.11 -9.11
C THR A 310 -10.20 19.73 -9.80
N LYS A 311 -11.19 19.32 -9.02
CA LYS A 311 -12.62 19.41 -9.38
C LYS A 311 -13.21 20.69 -8.79
N GLY A 312 -14.42 21.04 -9.22
CA GLY A 312 -15.13 22.20 -8.70
C GLY A 312 -15.53 22.02 -7.22
N GLY A 313 -15.43 23.09 -6.43
CA GLY A 313 -15.88 23.12 -5.05
C GLY A 313 -14.79 22.78 -4.02
N ILE A 314 -15.23 22.40 -2.82
CA ILE A 314 -14.34 22.01 -1.72
C ILE A 314 -13.90 20.56 -1.93
N GLN A 315 -12.60 20.31 -1.79
CA GLN A 315 -12.02 18.99 -1.97
C GLN A 315 -10.79 18.79 -1.08
N SER A 316 -10.49 17.53 -0.82
CA SER A 316 -9.29 17.09 -0.13
C SER A 316 -8.48 16.16 -1.03
N PHE A 317 -7.18 16.16 -0.84
CA PHE A 317 -6.26 15.24 -1.51
C PHE A 317 -5.04 14.99 -0.64
N GLU A 318 -4.68 13.72 -0.52
CA GLU A 318 -3.41 13.29 0.04
C GLU A 318 -2.64 12.51 -1.02
N ARG A 319 -1.38 12.89 -1.23
CA ARG A 319 -0.55 12.31 -2.31
C ARG A 319 -0.09 10.90 -1.96
N LEU A 320 -0.91 9.88 -2.22
CA LEU A 320 -0.49 8.48 -2.08
C LEU A 320 0.81 8.23 -2.85
N HIS A 321 1.92 8.09 -2.12
CA HIS A 321 3.27 7.92 -2.67
C HIS A 321 3.99 6.85 -1.88
N SER A 322 5.00 6.22 -2.48
CA SER A 322 5.78 5.23 -1.77
C SER A 322 6.91 5.89 -0.98
N ARG A 323 6.95 5.63 0.33
CA ARG A 323 8.06 6.03 1.18
C ARG A 323 9.28 5.13 0.88
N PHE A 324 10.41 5.75 0.54
CA PHE A 324 11.72 5.09 0.34
C PHE A 324 12.65 5.38 1.50
#